data_AF-A0A6S6SL05-F1
#
_entry.id   AF-A0A6S6SL05-F1
#
_cell.length_a   1.000
_cell.length_b   1.000
_cell.length_c   1.000
_cell.angle_alpha   90.00
_cell.angle_beta   90.00
_cell.angle_gamma   90.00
#
_symmetry.space_group_name_H-M   'P 1'
#
loop_
_entity.id
_entity.type
_entity.pdbx_description
1 polymer ?
#
loop_
_entity_poly.entity_id
_entity_poly.type
_entity_poly.pdbx_seq_one_letter_code
_entity_poly.pdbx_strand_id
1 'polypeptide(L)'
;MKHLIFLTLLSICIYASNTDNNTTNNEDNLSVETSESFLSSVEYGKMLYKNPRGISCSQCHGDAGKGGQKIAKYYDKHKNPKLLKGVNITSYSLEDLKASLKNEYRENNKRKRHKIMPMYYLTEKEIQAIYDYLQYSNKQES
;
A
#
# COMPACT_ATOMS: atom_id res chain seq x y z
N MET A 1 39.45 -56.50 12.42
CA MET A 1 38.94 -56.34 13.80
C MET A 1 37.78 -55.36 13.79
N LYS A 2 36.68 -55.78 14.42
CA LYS A 2 35.53 -55.00 14.93
C LYS A 2 34.51 -54.43 13.91
N HIS A 3 33.41 -55.18 13.82
CA HIS A 3 32.04 -54.71 13.63
C HIS A 3 31.69 -53.47 14.47
N LEU A 4 30.85 -52.58 13.94
CA LEU A 4 29.58 -52.26 14.61
C LEU A 4 28.53 -51.69 13.63
N ILE A 5 27.38 -52.35 13.64
CA ILE A 5 26.07 -52.02 13.05
C ILE A 5 25.41 -50.94 13.91
N PHE A 6 24.63 -50.00 13.36
CA PHE A 6 23.42 -49.42 13.99
C PHE A 6 22.67 -48.54 12.97
N LEU A 7 21.69 -49.09 12.26
CA LEU A 7 20.23 -49.12 12.56
C LEU A 7 19.51 -47.82 12.15
N THR A 8 18.89 -47.90 10.98
CA THR A 8 17.90 -46.98 10.41
C THR A 8 16.65 -46.90 11.30
N LEU A 9 16.28 -45.70 11.75
CA LEU A 9 14.94 -45.43 12.29
C LEU A 9 14.09 -44.75 11.22
N LEU A 10 13.44 -45.61 10.47
CA LEU A 10 12.22 -45.37 9.71
C LEU A 10 11.15 -44.86 10.69
N SER A 11 10.90 -43.55 10.71
CA SER A 11 9.76 -43.00 11.43
C SER A 11 8.51 -43.25 10.60
N ILE A 12 7.84 -44.33 10.96
CA ILE A 12 6.58 -44.81 10.41
C ILE A 12 5.48 -43.79 10.77
N CYS A 13 4.98 -43.05 9.77
CA CYS A 13 3.71 -42.32 9.89
C CYS A 13 2.57 -43.32 9.65
N ILE A 14 1.99 -43.87 10.73
CA ILE A 14 0.74 -44.62 10.65
C ILE A 14 -0.43 -43.63 10.62
N TYR A 15 -1.07 -43.63 9.45
CA TYR A 15 -2.48 -43.41 9.10
C TYR A 15 -3.45 -42.83 10.14
N ALA A 16 -4.17 -41.79 9.72
CA ALA A 16 -5.60 -41.65 10.01
C ALA A 16 -6.35 -41.45 8.68
N SER A 17 -7.23 -42.41 8.41
CA SER A 17 -8.13 -42.48 7.27
C SER A 17 -9.17 -41.35 7.35
N ASN A 18 -9.30 -40.54 6.29
CA ASN A 18 -10.53 -39.78 6.09
C ASN A 18 -11.54 -40.70 5.39
N THR A 19 -12.55 -41.12 6.14
CA THR A 19 -13.81 -41.60 5.56
C THR A 19 -14.66 -40.37 5.25
N ASP A 20 -14.86 -40.09 3.97
CA ASP A 20 -15.88 -39.14 3.53
C ASP A 20 -17.26 -39.72 3.82
N ASN A 21 -17.81 -39.34 4.98
CA ASN A 21 -19.18 -39.63 5.34
C ASN A 21 -20.07 -38.46 4.89
N ASN A 22 -20.85 -38.79 3.88
CA ASN A 22 -22.10 -38.22 3.40
C ASN A 22 -22.82 -37.23 4.35
N THR A 23 -23.20 -36.10 3.74
CA THR A 23 -24.27 -35.14 4.09
C THR A 23 -25.20 -35.53 5.25
N THR A 24 -25.22 -34.71 6.30
CA THR A 24 -26.45 -34.38 7.03
C THR A 24 -26.44 -32.89 7.43
N ASN A 25 -27.51 -32.22 7.04
CA ASN A 25 -27.83 -30.85 7.40
C ASN A 25 -27.87 -30.70 8.92
N ASN A 26 -27.14 -29.74 9.47
CA ASN A 26 -27.44 -29.16 10.79
C ASN A 26 -27.02 -27.70 10.77
N GLU A 27 -27.99 -26.84 11.08
CA GLU A 27 -27.85 -25.41 11.29
C GLU A 27 -26.91 -25.16 12.49
N ASP A 28 -25.62 -24.97 12.24
CA ASP A 28 -24.75 -24.29 13.20
C ASP A 28 -24.92 -22.79 12.98
N ASN A 29 -25.82 -22.22 13.77
CA ASN A 29 -26.03 -20.79 13.88
C ASN A 29 -24.83 -20.18 14.62
N LEU A 30 -23.71 -20.03 13.89
CA LEU A 30 -22.56 -19.28 14.34
C LEU A 30 -22.85 -17.80 14.11
N SER A 31 -23.58 -17.19 15.05
CA SER A 31 -23.66 -15.73 15.15
C SER A 31 -22.31 -15.21 15.64
N VAL A 32 -21.32 -15.19 14.74
CA VAL A 32 -20.19 -14.28 14.87
C VAL A 32 -20.76 -12.88 14.69
N GLU A 33 -21.09 -12.21 15.80
CA GLU A 33 -21.22 -10.75 15.78
C GLU A 33 -19.82 -10.14 15.63
N THR A 34 -19.22 -10.33 14.46
CA THR A 34 -18.26 -9.36 13.95
C THR A 34 -19.09 -8.15 13.62
N SER A 35 -19.08 -7.14 14.50
CA SER A 35 -19.26 -5.79 14.02
C SER A 35 -18.16 -5.55 13.00
N GLU A 36 -18.42 -5.88 11.73
CA GLU A 36 -17.58 -5.49 10.60
C GLU A 36 -17.64 -3.98 10.55
N SER A 37 -16.86 -3.33 11.43
CA SER A 37 -16.64 -1.92 11.43
C SER A 37 -15.86 -1.63 10.15
N PHE A 38 -16.60 -1.33 9.08
CA PHE A 38 -16.04 -0.87 7.83
C PHE A 38 -15.01 0.23 8.12
N LEU A 39 -13.85 0.15 7.48
CA LEU A 39 -12.81 1.17 7.64
C LEU A 39 -13.40 2.55 7.33
N SER A 40 -13.10 3.54 8.16
CA SER A 40 -13.45 4.91 7.82
C SER A 40 -12.76 5.32 6.51
N SER A 41 -13.33 6.30 5.78
CA SER A 41 -12.72 6.82 4.53
C SER A 41 -11.25 7.23 4.75
N VAL A 42 -10.95 7.82 5.91
CA VAL A 42 -9.60 8.25 6.29
C VAL A 42 -8.65 7.07 6.51
N GLU A 43 -9.10 6.02 7.18
CA GLU A 43 -8.28 4.81 7.40
C GLU A 43 -8.01 4.08 6.08
N TYR A 44 -9.04 3.93 5.25
CA TYR A 44 -8.88 3.36 3.91
C TYR A 44 -7.93 4.21 3.06
N GLY A 45 -8.08 5.53 3.10
CA GLY A 45 -7.20 6.49 2.45
C GLY A 45 -5.75 6.39 2.91
N LYS A 46 -5.51 6.21 4.20
CA LYS A 46 -4.17 6.00 4.78
C LYS A 46 -3.55 4.71 4.26
N MET A 47 -4.31 3.62 4.19
CA MET A 47 -3.83 2.35 3.64
C MET A 47 -3.49 2.49 2.16
N LEU A 48 -4.38 3.09 1.37
CA LEU A 48 -4.13 3.40 -0.04
C LEU A 48 -2.92 4.32 -0.21
N TYR A 49 -2.73 5.33 0.63
CA TYR A 49 -1.58 6.22 0.54
C TYR A 49 -0.25 5.48 0.77
N LYS A 50 -0.24 4.51 1.69
CA LYS A 50 0.92 3.67 1.94
C LYS A 50 1.21 2.71 0.79
N ASN A 51 0.18 2.21 0.11
CA ASN A 51 0.35 1.20 -0.94
C ASN A 51 -0.80 1.24 -1.98
N PRO A 52 -0.87 2.26 -2.86
CA PRO A 52 -1.99 2.42 -3.78
C PRO A 52 -1.98 1.34 -4.87
N ARG A 53 -0.79 0.94 -5.35
CA ARG A 53 -0.52 -0.16 -6.32
C ARG A 53 0.93 -0.64 -6.27
N GLY A 54 1.44 -0.98 -5.09
CA GLY A 54 2.81 -1.48 -4.89
C GLY A 54 3.90 -0.41 -4.77
N ILE A 55 3.58 0.86 -5.00
CA ILE A 55 4.53 1.98 -4.90
C ILE A 55 3.98 3.01 -3.90
N SER A 56 4.66 3.17 -2.77
CA SER A 56 4.18 4.00 -1.67
C SER A 56 4.24 5.49 -1.97
N CYS A 57 3.16 6.23 -1.68
CA CYS A 57 3.16 7.69 -1.79
C CYS A 57 4.08 8.33 -0.73
N SER A 58 4.15 7.75 0.48
CA SER A 58 4.91 8.32 1.60
C SER A 58 6.41 8.29 1.37
N GLN A 59 6.92 7.33 0.58
CA GLN A 59 8.33 7.28 0.18
C GLN A 59 8.78 8.51 -0.61
N CYS A 60 7.85 9.18 -1.31
CA CYS A 60 8.13 10.42 -2.03
C CYS A 60 7.64 11.66 -1.26
N HIS A 61 6.43 11.61 -0.73
CA HIS A 61 5.73 12.78 -0.20
C HIS A 61 5.70 12.83 1.34
N GLY A 62 6.36 11.90 2.02
CA GLY A 62 6.35 11.78 3.48
C GLY A 62 5.05 11.22 4.03
N ASP A 63 5.02 10.82 5.30
CA ASP A 63 3.88 10.07 5.85
C ASP A 63 2.54 10.82 5.81
N ALA A 64 2.59 12.15 5.98
CA ALA A 64 1.42 13.03 5.93
C ALA A 64 1.37 13.90 4.66
N GLY A 65 2.14 13.59 3.61
CA GLY A 65 2.13 14.35 2.36
C GLY A 65 2.86 15.69 2.37
N LYS A 66 3.63 16.02 3.42
CA LYS A 66 4.37 17.29 3.56
C LYS A 66 5.60 17.44 2.63
N GLY A 67 5.96 16.39 1.89
CA GLY A 67 7.07 16.38 0.95
C GLY A 67 8.44 16.24 1.62
N GLY A 68 9.49 16.57 0.86
CA GLY A 68 10.86 16.66 1.35
C GLY A 68 11.66 15.36 1.32
N GLN A 69 11.02 14.20 1.09
CA GLN A 69 11.73 12.93 1.03
C GLN A 69 12.70 12.90 -0.14
N LYS A 70 13.89 12.34 0.10
CA LYS A 70 14.94 12.18 -0.91
C LYS A 70 14.60 10.97 -1.79
N ILE A 71 14.23 11.22 -3.04
CA ILE A 71 13.84 10.17 -3.99
C ILE A 71 15.07 9.61 -4.70
N ALA A 72 15.92 10.49 -5.24
CA ALA A 72 17.10 10.09 -5.97
C ALA A 72 18.17 11.19 -5.96
N LYS A 73 19.44 10.78 -5.91
CA LYS A 73 20.57 11.64 -6.24
C LYS A 73 21.01 11.33 -7.68
N TYR A 74 21.17 12.36 -8.50
CA TYR A 74 21.63 12.23 -9.87
C TYR A 74 22.63 13.34 -10.19
N TYR A 75 23.26 13.27 -11.35
CA TYR A 75 24.19 14.29 -11.82
C TYR A 75 23.65 14.92 -13.10
N ASP A 76 23.79 16.24 -13.23
CA ASP A 76 23.46 16.91 -14.49
C ASP A 76 24.56 16.70 -15.55
N LYS A 77 24.35 17.26 -16.74
CA LYS A 77 25.30 17.17 -17.86
C LYS A 77 26.70 17.72 -17.57
N HIS A 78 26.86 18.50 -16.51
CA HIS A 78 28.13 19.08 -16.06
C HIS A 78 28.68 18.37 -14.81
N LYS A 79 28.14 17.19 -14.45
CA LYS A 79 28.51 16.41 -13.27
C LYS A 79 28.23 17.12 -11.94
N ASN A 80 27.34 18.12 -11.89
CA ASN A 80 26.93 18.69 -10.61
C ASN A 80 25.90 17.77 -9.93
N PRO A 81 26.03 17.49 -8.63
CA PRO A 81 25.06 16.69 -7.91
C PRO A 81 23.72 17.42 -7.81
N LYS A 82 22.64 16.71 -8.12
CA LYS A 82 21.25 17.13 -7.95
C LYS A 82 20.53 16.12 -7.07
N LEU A 83 19.53 16.62 -6.34
CA LEU A 83 18.71 15.83 -5.44
C LEU A 83 17.25 16.00 -5.83
N LEU A 84 16.62 14.93 -6.27
CA LEU A 84 15.19 14.87 -6.47
C LEU A 84 14.52 14.67 -5.11
N LYS A 85 13.60 15.56 -4.76
CA LYS A 85 12.77 15.46 -3.56
C LYS A 85 11.30 15.49 -3.94
N GLY A 86 10.46 14.80 -3.17
CA GLY A 86 9.02 14.95 -3.34
C GLY A 86 8.53 16.29 -2.80
N VAL A 87 7.43 16.75 -3.38
CA VAL A 87 6.81 18.04 -3.03
C VAL A 87 5.76 17.89 -1.94
N ASN A 88 5.41 18.99 -1.27
CA ASN A 88 4.27 19.05 -0.37
C ASN A 88 2.97 18.97 -1.21
N ILE A 89 2.08 18.05 -0.83
CA ILE A 89 0.78 17.82 -1.47
C ILE A 89 -0.41 18.04 -0.52
N THR A 90 -0.19 18.54 0.71
CA THR A 90 -1.27 18.75 1.69
C THR A 90 -2.23 19.87 1.28
N SER A 91 -1.75 20.83 0.49
CA SER A 91 -2.53 21.97 -0.02
C SER A 91 -3.18 21.71 -1.38
N TYR A 92 -3.09 20.50 -1.93
CA TYR A 92 -3.68 20.20 -3.22
C TYR A 92 -5.20 20.21 -3.12
N SER A 93 -5.88 20.75 -4.14
CA SER A 93 -7.30 20.49 -4.32
C SER A 93 -7.53 19.03 -4.73
N LEU A 94 -8.75 18.52 -4.57
CA LEU A 94 -9.12 17.19 -5.04
C LEU A 94 -8.84 17.03 -6.55
N GLU A 95 -9.11 18.07 -7.34
CA GLU A 95 -8.85 18.08 -8.78
C GLU A 95 -7.34 17.94 -9.08
N ASP A 96 -6.50 18.70 -8.38
CA ASP A 96 -5.05 18.63 -8.57
C ASP A 96 -4.46 17.30 -8.11
N LEU A 97 -4.97 16.72 -7.02
CA LEU A 97 -4.59 15.39 -6.57
C LEU A 97 -4.97 14.33 -7.61
N LYS A 98 -6.22 14.35 -8.07
CA LYS A 98 -6.73 13.44 -9.10
C LYS A 98 -5.90 13.51 -10.38
N ALA A 99 -5.60 14.72 -10.86
CA ALA A 99 -4.77 14.91 -12.04
C ALA A 99 -3.35 14.36 -11.80
N SER A 100 -2.75 14.63 -10.63
CA SER A 100 -1.41 14.14 -10.30
C SER A 100 -1.34 12.61 -10.22
N LEU A 101 -2.35 11.95 -9.66
CA LEU A 101 -2.47 10.47 -9.62
C LEU A 101 -2.65 9.85 -11.01
N LYS A 102 -3.11 10.64 -11.98
CA LYS A 102 -3.14 10.31 -13.42
C LYS A 102 -1.87 10.74 -14.16
N ASN A 103 -0.82 11.16 -13.43
CA ASN A 103 0.43 11.69 -13.97
C ASN A 103 0.26 12.98 -14.78
N GLU A 104 -0.67 13.85 -14.37
CA GLU A 104 -0.96 15.13 -15.03
C GLU A 104 -0.88 16.28 -14.01
N TYR A 105 0.28 16.42 -13.36
CA TYR A 105 0.47 17.46 -12.35
C TYR A 105 0.52 18.86 -12.99
N ARG A 106 0.18 19.89 -12.21
CA ARG A 106 0.18 21.29 -12.67
C ARG A 106 1.55 21.93 -12.43
N GLU A 107 2.14 22.46 -13.49
CA GLU A 107 3.36 23.28 -13.43
C GLU A 107 3.19 24.49 -14.35
N ASN A 108 3.38 25.70 -13.82
CA ASN A 108 3.21 26.96 -14.56
C ASN A 108 1.86 27.03 -15.31
N ASN A 109 0.76 26.72 -14.62
CA ASN A 109 -0.62 26.70 -15.14
C ASN A 109 -0.87 25.72 -16.30
N LYS A 110 0.02 24.74 -16.53
CA LYS A 110 -0.15 23.71 -17.55
C LYS A 110 -0.03 22.33 -16.93
N ARG A 111 -0.80 21.36 -17.44
CA ARG A 111 -0.72 19.95 -17.04
C ARG A 111 0.49 19.31 -17.72
N LYS A 112 1.32 18.62 -16.96
CA LYS A 112 2.54 17.95 -17.43
C LYS A 112 2.64 16.54 -16.86
N ARG A 113 3.35 15.69 -17.60
CA ARG A 113 3.71 14.35 -17.15
C ARG A 113 4.96 14.36 -16.29
N HIS A 114 4.91 13.70 -15.13
CA HIS A 114 6.08 13.55 -14.26
C HIS A 114 6.82 12.29 -14.64
N LYS A 115 8.13 12.38 -14.91
CA LYS A 115 8.92 11.23 -15.37
C LYS A 115 9.10 10.14 -14.31
N ILE A 116 8.90 10.48 -13.03
CA ILE A 116 9.19 9.60 -11.89
C ILE A 116 7.93 9.17 -11.12
N MET A 117 6.86 9.98 -11.16
CA MET A 117 5.65 9.66 -10.40
C MET A 117 4.85 8.66 -11.22
N PRO A 118 4.49 7.47 -10.71
CA PRO A 118 3.75 6.49 -11.48
C PRO A 118 2.29 6.92 -11.66
N MET A 119 1.59 6.26 -12.59
CA MET A 119 0.14 6.28 -12.68
C MET A 119 -0.43 5.12 -11.87
N TYR A 120 -1.41 5.40 -11.01
CA TYR A 120 -1.93 4.39 -10.06
C TYR A 120 -3.24 3.71 -10.50
N TYR A 121 -3.91 4.18 -11.56
CA TYR A 121 -5.18 3.62 -12.05
C TYR A 121 -6.23 3.40 -10.93
N LEU A 122 -6.35 4.40 -10.06
CA LEU A 122 -7.30 4.42 -8.94
C LEU A 122 -8.68 4.87 -9.43
N THR A 123 -9.71 4.31 -8.80
CA THR A 123 -11.09 4.75 -8.92
C THR A 123 -11.29 6.10 -8.24
N GLU A 124 -12.38 6.79 -8.57
CA GLU A 124 -12.71 8.09 -7.96
C GLU A 124 -12.91 8.00 -6.44
N LYS A 125 -13.46 6.88 -5.95
CA LYS A 125 -13.62 6.65 -4.51
C LYS A 125 -12.29 6.46 -3.78
N GLU A 126 -11.36 5.72 -4.38
CA GLU A 126 -10.00 5.56 -3.85
C GLU A 126 -9.25 6.89 -3.82
N ILE A 127 -9.39 7.71 -4.87
CA ILE A 127 -8.78 9.05 -4.92
C ILE A 127 -9.37 9.94 -3.82
N GLN A 128 -10.68 9.92 -3.63
CA GLN A 128 -11.35 10.67 -2.56
C GLN A 128 -10.86 10.24 -1.18
N ALA A 129 -10.73 8.93 -0.93
CA ALA A 129 -10.21 8.43 0.35
C ALA A 129 -8.79 8.93 0.64
N ILE A 130 -7.89 8.90 -0.36
CA ILE A 130 -6.53 9.46 -0.22
C ILE A 130 -6.59 10.97 0.08
N TYR A 131 -7.46 11.71 -0.60
CA TYR A 131 -7.65 13.14 -0.36
C TYR A 131 -8.11 13.40 1.09
N ASP A 132 -9.13 12.68 1.56
CA ASP A 132 -9.65 12.81 2.92
C ASP A 132 -8.56 12.53 3.96
N TYR A 133 -7.73 11.51 3.73
CA TYR A 133 -6.58 11.22 4.58
C TYR A 133 -5.57 12.37 4.64
N LEU A 134 -5.21 12.97 3.49
CA LEU A 134 -4.28 14.09 3.45
C LEU A 134 -4.85 15.33 4.17
N GLN A 135 -6.14 15.62 4.00
CA GLN A 135 -6.81 16.74 4.68
C GLN A 135 -6.93 16.52 6.18
N TYR A 136 -7.25 15.29 6.60
CA TYR A 136 -7.28 14.91 8.01
C TYR A 136 -5.88 15.08 8.63
N SER A 137 -4.85 14.49 8.02
CA SER A 137 -3.47 14.53 8.55
C SER A 137 -2.93 15.96 8.65
N ASN A 138 -3.23 16.82 7.67
CA ASN A 138 -2.80 18.20 7.69
C ASN A 138 -3.44 19.01 8.84
N LYS A 139 -4.69 18.71 9.22
CA LYS A 139 -5.39 19.37 10.34
C LYS A 139 -4.88 18.93 11.72
N GLN A 140 -4.38 17.71 11.85
CA GLN A 140 -3.87 17.19 13.14
C GLN A 140 -2.48 17.72 13.48
N GLU A 141 -1.75 18.23 12.50
CA GLU A 141 -0.37 18.72 12.65
C GLU A 141 -0.24 20.24 12.48
N SER A 142 -1.38 20.96 12.43
CA SER A 142 -1.50 22.43 12.35
C SER A 142 -1.91 23.02 13.69
#